data_AF-A0A8X6MLL7-F1
#
_entry.id   AF-A0A8X6MLL7-F1
#
_cell.length_a   1.000
_cell.length_b   1.000
_cell.length_c   1.000
_cell.angle_alpha   90.00
_cell.angle_beta   90.00
_cell.angle_gamma   90.00
#
_symmetry.space_group_name_H-M   'P 1'
#
loop_
_entity.id
_entity.type
_entity.pdbx_description
1 polymer ?
#
loop_
_entity_poly.entity_id
_entity_poly.type
_entity_poly.pdbx_seq_one_letter_code
_entity_poly.pdbx_strand_id
1 'polypeptide(L)'
;MLTEVSGLELADSGKGKIPLLLGKLPCTKRAVLKSAAHIFDPVGFISPFVVRIKCLLQKLWTKGLGWDEEFPDELQQNRLQWCKEITLFSEFKIPRYYFPNMELNFDNVQLHVFVDANPACYGAVAYFSSWERLRRLTAWIQRFCRNARKVKDHDSGELSAEELEGAEIYWMKYIQEENYPEDIKALKTNKSIPKDSKIFKLSPFLSKNCLLLVKGRLQNVNLSSTLKHPIVLPSNHLLVKMIIYDAH
;
A
#
# COMPACT_ATOMS: atom_id res chain seq x y z
N MET A 1 4.75 17.14 14.83
CA MET A 1 6.21 17.09 15.09
C MET A 1 6.80 16.07 14.11
N LEU A 2 7.60 16.50 13.15
CA LEU A 2 8.25 15.61 12.18
C LEU A 2 9.40 14.90 12.90
N THR A 3 9.20 13.64 13.29
CA THR A 3 10.30 12.82 13.81
C THR A 3 10.95 12.11 12.62
N GLU A 4 12.14 12.55 12.23
CA GLU A 4 13.01 11.74 11.36
C GLU A 4 13.49 10.55 12.18
N VAL A 5 13.44 9.34 11.61
CA VAL A 5 14.18 8.21 12.17
C VAL A 5 15.18 7.74 11.13
N SER A 6 16.41 7.53 11.58
CA SER A 6 17.46 6.95 10.76
C SER A 6 17.02 5.56 10.32
N GLY A 7 17.13 5.26 9.02
CA GLY A 7 16.78 3.93 8.49
C GLY A 7 17.63 2.78 9.06
N LEU A 8 18.72 3.11 9.75
CA LEU A 8 19.45 2.24 10.67
C LEU A 8 19.52 2.90 12.04
N GLU A 9 19.11 2.18 13.08
CA GLU A 9 19.57 2.47 14.45
C GLU A 9 20.60 1.39 14.83
N LEU A 10 21.62 1.80 15.59
CA LEU A 10 22.68 0.89 16.03
C LEU A 10 22.15 0.00 17.15
N ALA A 11 22.39 -1.31 17.09
CA ALA A 11 22.42 -2.09 18.32
C ALA A 11 23.64 -1.62 19.13
N ASP A 12 23.42 -1.06 20.31
CA ASP A 12 24.42 -0.47 21.20
C ASP A 12 25.74 -1.25 21.22
N SER A 13 26.75 -0.73 20.50
CA SER A 13 28.15 -1.09 20.71
C SER A 13 29.00 0.07 20.22
N GLY A 14 29.61 0.80 21.17
CA GLY A 14 30.34 2.04 20.94
C GLY A 14 31.65 1.89 20.15
N LYS A 15 31.63 1.33 18.93
CA LYS A 15 32.80 1.24 18.05
C LYS A 15 32.39 1.39 16.58
N GLY A 16 32.61 2.58 16.01
CA GLY A 16 32.64 2.84 14.55
C GLY A 16 31.30 2.75 13.78
N LYS A 17 31.22 3.44 12.64
CA LYS A 17 30.07 3.34 11.72
C LYS A 17 30.01 1.90 11.15
N ILE A 18 28.91 1.16 11.37
CA ILE A 18 28.68 -0.24 10.91
C ILE A 18 29.21 -0.53 9.49
N PRO A 19 29.00 0.32 8.47
CA PRO A 19 29.43 0.01 7.11
C PRO A 19 30.96 -0.21 6.96
N LEU A 20 31.76 0.50 7.76
CA LEU A 20 33.22 0.36 7.80
C LEU A 20 33.67 -0.93 8.51
N LEU A 21 32.85 -1.48 9.41
CA LEU A 21 33.14 -2.74 10.10
C LEU A 21 32.75 -3.95 9.24
N LEU A 22 31.61 -3.88 8.54
CA LEU A 22 31.11 -5.00 7.74
C LEU A 22 31.99 -5.29 6.52
N GLY A 23 32.56 -4.26 5.88
CA GLY A 23 33.47 -4.41 4.75
C GLY A 23 34.83 -5.07 5.10
N LYS A 24 35.24 -5.05 6.38
CA LYS A 24 36.51 -5.64 6.85
C LYS A 24 36.39 -7.11 7.28
N LEU A 25 35.16 -7.63 7.41
CA LEU A 25 34.96 -9.01 7.79
C LEU A 25 35.33 -9.95 6.62
N PRO A 26 35.81 -11.18 6.91
CA PRO A 26 36.16 -12.14 5.87
C PRO A 26 34.93 -12.62 5.10
N CYS A 27 35.13 -13.21 3.92
CA CYS A 27 34.07 -13.82 3.12
C CYS A 27 33.73 -15.22 3.64
N THR A 28 33.18 -15.28 4.87
CA THR A 28 32.77 -16.53 5.53
C THR A 28 31.32 -16.49 6.00
N LYS A 29 30.72 -17.67 6.21
CA LYS A 29 29.33 -17.82 6.67
C LYS A 29 29.13 -17.11 8.01
N ARG A 30 30.11 -17.23 8.93
CA ARG A 30 30.13 -16.54 10.22
C ARG A 30 30.09 -15.02 10.06
N ALA A 31 30.88 -14.47 9.14
CA ALA A 31 30.89 -13.05 8.87
C ALA A 31 29.56 -12.54 8.31
N VAL A 32 28.92 -13.28 7.41
CA VAL A 32 27.59 -12.93 6.86
C VAL A 32 26.52 -12.91 7.94
N LEU A 33 26.48 -13.93 8.81
CA LEU A 33 25.56 -13.95 9.95
C LEU A 33 25.81 -12.77 10.89
N LYS A 34 27.08 -12.48 11.21
CA LYS A 34 27.46 -11.33 12.02
C LYS A 34 26.96 -10.03 11.38
N SER A 35 27.16 -9.84 10.08
CA SER A 35 26.66 -8.66 9.36
C SER A 35 25.15 -8.50 9.46
N ALA A 36 24.39 -9.57 9.23
CA ALA A 36 22.93 -9.53 9.30
C ALA A 36 22.43 -9.21 10.72
N ALA A 37 23.09 -9.74 11.76
CA ALA A 37 22.71 -9.54 13.16
C ALA A 37 23.02 -8.12 13.69
N HIS A 38 23.99 -7.41 13.09
CA HIS A 38 24.32 -6.04 13.50
C HIS A 38 23.31 -4.99 12.99
N ILE A 39 22.40 -5.38 12.09
CA ILE A 39 21.42 -4.46 11.53
C ILE A 39 20.16 -4.52 12.39
N PHE A 40 19.86 -3.42 13.06
CA PHE A 40 18.61 -3.24 13.79
C PHE A 40 17.65 -2.37 12.96
N ASP A 41 16.59 -2.99 12.47
CA ASP A 41 15.53 -2.36 11.68
C ASP A 41 14.17 -2.70 12.29
N PRO A 42 13.77 -2.03 13.38
CA PRO A 42 12.55 -2.35 14.12
C PRO A 42 11.27 -2.10 13.32
N VAL A 43 11.32 -1.25 12.29
CA VAL A 43 10.16 -0.88 11.47
C VAL A 43 10.14 -1.61 10.12
N GLY A 44 11.27 -2.17 9.69
CA GLY A 44 11.38 -2.91 8.44
C GLY A 44 11.65 -2.03 7.21
N PHE A 45 12.09 -0.78 7.37
CA PHE A 45 12.30 0.14 6.25
C PHE A 45 13.42 -0.29 5.30
N ILE A 46 14.47 -0.89 5.85
CA ILE A 46 15.59 -1.42 5.08
C ILE A 46 15.49 -2.95 4.94
N SER A 47 14.38 -3.55 5.36
CA SER A 47 14.14 -4.99 5.21
C SER A 47 14.34 -5.51 3.78
N PRO A 48 13.99 -4.80 2.68
CA PRO A 48 14.29 -5.26 1.32
C PRO A 48 15.79 -5.32 1.01
N PHE A 49 16.60 -4.55 1.75
CA PHE A 49 18.05 -4.59 1.65
C PHE A 49 18.66 -5.69 2.52
N VAL A 50 18.17 -5.83 3.76
CA VAL A 50 18.63 -6.83 4.74
C VAL A 50 18.27 -8.24 4.33
N VAL A 51 17.13 -8.44 3.65
CA VAL A 51 16.73 -9.77 3.17
C VAL A 51 17.76 -10.36 2.22
N ARG A 52 18.48 -9.54 1.43
CA ARG A 52 19.52 -10.02 0.50
C ARG A 52 20.67 -10.72 1.22
N ILE A 53 21.14 -10.18 2.34
CA ILE A 53 22.23 -10.81 3.12
C ILE A 53 21.74 -12.08 3.85
N LYS A 54 20.46 -12.12 4.24
CA LYS A 54 19.82 -13.32 4.80
C LYS A 54 19.64 -14.41 3.74
N CYS A 55 19.24 -14.06 2.51
CA CYS A 55 19.18 -14.99 1.39
C CYS A 55 20.58 -15.49 0.98
N LEU A 56 21.61 -14.64 1.05
CA LEU A 56 22.99 -15.09 0.85
C LEU A 56 23.38 -16.13 1.91
N LEU A 57 23.05 -15.89 3.18
CA LEU A 57 23.29 -16.85 4.24
C LEU A 57 22.62 -18.19 3.93
N GLN A 58 21.34 -18.20 3.52
CA GLN A 58 20.63 -19.42 3.13
C GLN A 58 21.33 -20.16 1.97
N LYS A 59 21.79 -19.45 0.95
CA LYS A 59 22.55 -20.05 -0.17
C LYS A 59 23.87 -20.70 0.29
N LEU A 60 24.56 -20.09 1.25
CA LEU A 60 25.79 -20.67 1.83
C LEU A 60 25.50 -21.92 2.66
N TRP A 61 24.31 -22.01 3.26
CA TRP A 61 23.84 -23.22 3.93
C TRP A 61 23.55 -24.34 2.94
N THR A 62 22.86 -24.08 1.83
CA THR A 62 22.54 -25.11 0.83
C THR A 62 23.76 -25.64 0.10
N LYS A 63 24.84 -24.87 0.01
CA LYS A 63 26.14 -25.33 -0.53
C LYS A 63 26.97 -26.17 0.45
N GLY A 64 26.54 -26.34 1.70
CA GLY A 64 27.24 -27.19 2.68
C GLY A 64 28.55 -26.63 3.24
N LEU A 65 28.85 -25.34 3.02
CA LEU A 65 30.10 -24.70 3.47
C LEU A 65 30.24 -24.68 5.00
N GLY A 66 31.46 -24.77 5.51
CA GLY A 66 31.80 -24.56 6.92
C GLY A 66 31.54 -23.12 7.38
N TRP A 67 31.67 -22.88 8.70
CA TRP A 67 31.47 -21.54 9.29
C TRP A 67 32.51 -20.52 8.85
N ASP A 68 33.77 -20.97 8.73
CA ASP A 68 34.95 -20.16 8.46
C ASP A 68 35.58 -20.50 7.10
N GLU A 69 34.88 -21.26 6.27
CA GLU A 69 35.26 -21.57 4.89
C GLU A 69 34.99 -20.38 3.95
N GLU A 70 35.90 -20.16 3.00
CA GLU A 70 35.79 -19.08 2.03
C GLU A 70 34.68 -19.33 1.00
N PHE A 71 34.13 -18.25 0.46
CA PHE A 71 33.07 -18.32 -0.54
C PHE A 71 33.62 -18.68 -1.92
N PRO A 72 32.83 -19.38 -2.75
CA PRO A 72 33.02 -19.36 -4.19
C PRO A 72 33.02 -17.93 -4.72
N ASP A 73 33.90 -17.60 -5.67
CA ASP A 73 34.13 -16.24 -6.18
C ASP A 73 32.84 -15.50 -6.58
N GLU A 74 31.90 -16.22 -7.18
CA GLU A 74 30.57 -15.70 -7.58
C GLU A 74 29.79 -15.07 -6.40
N LEU A 75 29.88 -15.66 -5.21
CA LEU A 75 29.17 -15.19 -4.02
C LEU A 75 29.94 -14.09 -3.26
N GLN A 76 31.25 -14.00 -3.46
CA GLN A 76 32.07 -12.94 -2.89
C GLN A 76 31.67 -11.57 -3.44
N GLN A 77 31.44 -11.48 -4.76
CA GLN A 77 31.04 -10.22 -5.41
C GLN A 77 29.71 -9.71 -4.85
N ASN A 78 28.71 -10.58 -4.68
CA ASN A 78 27.42 -10.23 -4.08
C ASN A 78 27.57 -9.63 -2.68
N ARG A 79 28.44 -10.20 -1.85
CA ARG A 79 28.72 -9.67 -0.51
C ARG A 79 29.42 -8.32 -0.57
N LEU A 80 30.47 -8.20 -1.37
CA LEU A 80 31.23 -6.95 -1.50
C LEU A 80 30.34 -5.81 -1.98
N GLN A 81 29.46 -6.09 -2.94
CA GLN A 81 28.48 -5.13 -3.42
C GLN A 81 27.50 -4.72 -2.31
N TRP A 82 26.95 -5.68 -1.58
CA TRP A 82 26.07 -5.41 -0.44
C TRP A 82 26.76 -4.55 0.63
N CYS A 83 28.04 -4.82 0.94
CA CYS A 83 28.83 -4.03 1.90
C CYS A 83 29.11 -2.59 1.42
N LYS A 84 29.19 -2.35 0.12
CA LYS A 84 29.27 -0.98 -0.42
C LYS A 84 27.93 -0.28 -0.27
N GLU A 85 26.85 -0.91 -0.68
CA GLU A 85 25.52 -0.26 -0.69
C GLU A 85 25.00 0.05 0.72
N ILE A 86 25.31 -0.77 1.75
CA ILE A 86 24.86 -0.51 3.12
C ILE A 86 25.40 0.83 3.65
N THR A 87 26.54 1.31 3.13
CA THR A 87 27.12 2.62 3.49
C THR A 87 26.18 3.78 3.17
N LEU A 88 25.37 3.65 2.11
CA LEU A 88 24.46 4.70 1.64
C LEU A 88 23.32 4.95 2.64
N PHE A 89 22.95 3.95 3.42
CA PHE A 89 21.87 4.09 4.41
C PHE A 89 22.28 4.85 5.67
N SER A 90 23.58 5.13 5.86
CA SER A 90 24.04 5.94 7.01
C SER A 90 23.59 7.41 6.92
N GLU A 91 23.22 7.87 5.72
CA GLU A 91 22.70 9.23 5.47
C GLU A 91 21.20 9.23 5.14
N PHE A 92 20.58 8.05 5.06
CA PHE A 92 19.19 7.91 4.63
C PHE A 92 18.21 8.22 5.77
N LYS A 93 17.37 9.23 5.53
CA LYS A 93 16.31 9.67 6.44
C LYS A 93 14.95 9.48 5.78
N ILE A 94 14.02 8.89 6.50
CA ILE A 94 12.64 8.75 6.05
C ILE A 94 11.76 9.67 6.89
N PRO A 95 11.06 10.63 6.27
CA PRO A 95 10.06 11.41 6.98
C PRO A 95 8.94 10.50 7.49
N ARG A 96 8.76 10.41 8.82
CA ARG A 96 7.63 9.67 9.39
C ARG A 96 6.38 10.53 9.33
N TYR A 97 5.52 10.22 8.37
CA TYR A 97 4.26 10.91 8.13
C TYR A 97 3.10 9.98 8.47
N TYR A 98 2.90 9.73 9.76
CA TYR A 98 1.69 9.03 10.21
C TYR A 98 0.51 10.00 10.13
N PHE A 99 0.52 11.10 10.92
CA PHE A 99 -0.59 12.06 10.98
C PHE A 99 -0.17 13.47 11.47
N PRO A 100 0.64 14.24 10.74
CA PRO A 100 0.94 15.60 11.17
C PRO A 100 -0.27 16.47 10.80
N ASN A 101 -0.99 16.94 11.81
CA ASN A 101 -2.15 17.86 11.70
C ASN A 101 -3.53 17.19 11.52
N MET A 102 -3.67 15.90 11.79
CA MET A 102 -5.00 15.27 11.90
C MET A 102 -5.35 15.10 13.38
N GLU A 103 -6.47 15.65 13.83
CA GLU A 103 -7.11 15.16 15.06
C GLU A 103 -7.53 13.72 14.78
N LEU A 104 -6.71 12.78 15.24
CA LEU A 104 -6.98 11.37 14.99
C LEU A 104 -8.20 10.95 15.79
N ASN A 105 -9.33 10.82 15.10
CA ASN A 105 -10.35 9.91 15.57
C ASN A 105 -9.86 8.47 15.27
N PHE A 106 -9.31 7.81 16.30
CA PHE A 106 -8.78 6.45 16.18
C PHE A 106 -9.84 5.42 15.80
N ASP A 107 -11.13 5.75 15.93
CA ASP A 107 -12.24 4.90 15.50
C ASP A 107 -12.29 4.71 13.97
N ASN A 108 -11.60 5.57 13.21
CA ASN A 108 -11.73 5.67 11.74
C ASN A 108 -10.47 5.24 10.96
N VAL A 109 -9.48 4.65 11.64
CA VAL A 109 -8.20 4.25 11.04
C VAL A 109 -8.13 2.73 10.88
N GLN A 110 -7.87 2.25 9.66
CA GLN A 110 -7.66 0.83 9.38
C GLN A 110 -6.20 0.49 9.13
N LEU A 111 -5.78 -0.70 9.54
CA LEU A 111 -4.47 -1.26 9.23
C LEU A 111 -4.58 -2.22 8.04
N HIS A 112 -4.01 -1.84 6.90
CA HIS A 112 -3.92 -2.68 5.72
C HIS A 112 -2.57 -3.39 5.72
N VAL A 113 -2.59 -4.73 5.72
CA VAL A 113 -1.39 -5.55 5.65
C VAL A 113 -1.34 -6.24 4.29
N PHE A 114 -0.27 -6.00 3.55
CA PHE A 114 0.04 -6.69 2.31
C PHE A 114 1.13 -7.71 2.58
N VAL A 115 0.95 -8.93 2.11
CA VAL A 115 1.92 -10.02 2.27
C VAL A 115 2.16 -10.63 0.90
N ASP A 116 3.42 -10.85 0.58
CA ASP A 116 3.84 -11.56 -0.62
C ASP A 116 4.89 -12.63 -0.28
N ALA A 117 4.90 -13.70 -1.06
CA ALA A 117 5.73 -14.86 -0.86
C ALA A 117 6.60 -15.12 -2.08
N ASN A 118 7.92 -15.19 -1.86
CA ASN A 118 8.91 -15.64 -2.82
C ASN A 118 9.56 -16.93 -2.29
N PRO A 119 9.97 -17.89 -3.16
CA PRO A 119 10.73 -19.07 -2.71
C PRO A 119 11.95 -18.75 -1.85
N ALA A 120 12.54 -17.56 -1.99
CA ALA A 120 13.68 -17.11 -1.20
C ALA A 120 13.29 -16.38 0.12
N CYS A 121 12.12 -15.74 0.19
CA CYS A 121 11.71 -14.96 1.35
C CYS A 121 10.21 -14.59 1.34
N TYR A 122 9.69 -14.26 2.52
CA TYR A 122 8.36 -13.64 2.67
C TYR A 122 8.54 -12.15 2.96
N GLY A 123 7.70 -11.31 2.35
CA GLY A 123 7.65 -9.88 2.59
C GLY A 123 6.27 -9.49 3.12
N ALA A 124 6.22 -8.64 4.13
CA ALA A 124 4.97 -8.06 4.62
C ALA A 124 5.16 -6.56 4.84
N VAL A 125 4.14 -5.76 4.51
CA VAL A 125 4.11 -4.33 4.78
C VAL A 125 2.74 -3.94 5.32
N ALA A 126 2.72 -3.06 6.32
CA ALA A 126 1.50 -2.59 6.95
C ALA A 126 1.38 -1.07 6.83
N TYR A 127 0.19 -0.59 6.46
CA TYR A 127 -0.13 0.83 6.29
C TYR A 127 -1.39 1.19 7.06
N PHE A 128 -1.41 2.36 7.68
CA PHE A 128 -2.65 2.98 8.14
C PHE A 128 -3.37 3.66 6.99
N SER A 129 -4.69 3.47 6.90
CA SER A 129 -5.55 4.09 5.89
C SER A 129 -6.84 4.61 6.51
N SER A 130 -7.32 5.75 6.00
CA SER A 130 -8.65 6.31 6.26
C SER A 130 -9.36 6.52 4.92
N TRP A 131 -10.68 6.73 4.96
CA TRP A 131 -11.45 7.00 3.73
C TRP A 131 -10.90 8.23 3.00
N GLU A 132 -10.67 9.33 3.72
CA GLU A 132 -10.11 10.56 3.11
C GLU A 132 -8.74 10.31 2.46
N ARG A 133 -7.84 9.56 3.13
CA ARG A 133 -6.52 9.26 2.60
C ARG A 133 -6.60 8.40 1.35
N LEU A 134 -7.44 7.37 1.36
CA LEU A 134 -7.67 6.50 0.21
C LEU A 134 -8.20 7.31 -0.99
N ARG A 135 -9.21 8.14 -0.76
CA ARG A 135 -9.81 9.03 -1.77
C ARG A 135 -8.77 9.98 -2.38
N ARG A 136 -7.99 10.69 -1.54
CA ARG A 136 -6.91 11.59 -2.00
C ARG A 136 -5.81 10.85 -2.75
N LEU A 137 -5.36 9.71 -2.26
CA LEU A 137 -4.30 8.92 -2.89
C LEU A 137 -4.75 8.42 -4.26
N THR A 138 -5.96 7.89 -4.37
CA THR A 138 -6.53 7.46 -5.65
C THR A 138 -6.66 8.62 -6.63
N ALA A 139 -7.09 9.81 -6.19
CA ALA A 139 -7.14 11.00 -7.03
C ALA A 139 -5.74 11.39 -7.55
N TRP A 140 -4.72 11.38 -6.69
CA TRP A 140 -3.33 11.62 -7.10
C TRP A 140 -2.81 10.60 -8.11
N ILE A 141 -3.08 9.31 -7.89
CA ILE A 141 -2.70 8.24 -8.82
C ILE A 141 -3.38 8.46 -10.18
N GLN A 142 -4.68 8.75 -10.19
CA GLN A 142 -5.43 9.01 -11.41
C GLN A 142 -4.90 10.25 -12.15
N ARG A 143 -4.58 11.34 -11.43
CA ARG A 143 -3.93 12.53 -12.00
C ARG A 143 -2.56 12.21 -12.57
N PHE A 144 -1.74 11.46 -11.83
CA PHE A 144 -0.42 11.01 -12.30
C PHE A 144 -0.55 10.21 -13.60
N CYS A 145 -1.44 9.21 -13.65
CA CYS A 145 -1.69 8.43 -14.86
C CYS A 145 -2.18 9.30 -16.03
N ARG A 146 -3.01 10.32 -15.76
CA ARG A 146 -3.49 11.27 -16.78
C ARG A 146 -2.34 12.13 -17.31
N ASN A 147 -1.53 12.71 -16.42
CA ASN A 147 -0.38 13.52 -16.78
C ASN A 147 0.68 12.72 -17.53
N ALA A 148 0.96 11.48 -17.12
CA ALA A 148 1.90 10.59 -17.80
C ALA A 148 1.47 10.25 -19.25
N ARG A 149 0.19 10.45 -19.61
CA ARG A 149 -0.32 10.28 -20.97
C ARG A 149 -0.34 11.60 -21.76
N LYS A 150 -0.12 12.74 -21.11
CA LYS A 150 -0.04 14.07 -21.74
C LYS A 150 1.41 14.36 -22.13
N VAL A 151 1.59 15.09 -23.23
CA VAL A 151 2.93 15.55 -23.69
C VAL A 151 3.23 16.96 -23.16
N LYS A 152 2.19 17.78 -22.93
CA LYS A 152 2.23 19.14 -22.36
C LYS A 152 1.01 19.36 -21.47
N ASP A 153 0.99 20.47 -20.71
CA ASP A 153 -0.13 20.90 -19.86
C ASP A 153 -0.47 19.90 -18.75
N HIS A 154 0.52 19.63 -17.90
CA HIS A 154 0.34 18.79 -16.72
C HIS A 154 -0.50 19.49 -15.67
N ASP A 155 -1.51 18.77 -15.17
CA ASP A 155 -2.32 19.23 -14.05
C ASP A 155 -1.41 19.29 -12.81
N SER A 156 -1.35 20.45 -12.14
CA SER A 156 -0.48 20.70 -10.98
C SER A 156 -1.24 21.49 -9.90
N GLY A 157 -0.64 21.64 -8.71
CA GLY A 157 -1.30 22.26 -7.56
C GLY A 157 -2.17 21.28 -6.76
N GLU A 158 -3.09 21.79 -5.94
CA GLU A 158 -3.97 20.99 -5.08
C GLU A 158 -4.97 20.15 -5.89
N LEU A 159 -5.52 19.09 -5.27
CA LEU A 159 -6.56 18.26 -5.89
C LEU A 159 -7.87 19.04 -6.03
N SER A 160 -8.50 18.97 -7.20
CA SER A 160 -9.82 19.60 -7.41
C SER A 160 -10.94 18.77 -6.79
N ALA A 161 -12.10 19.41 -6.55
CA ALA A 161 -13.28 18.72 -6.05
C ALA A 161 -13.73 17.60 -7.02
N GLU A 162 -13.63 17.83 -8.32
CA GLU A 162 -13.99 16.86 -9.36
C GLU A 162 -13.07 15.63 -9.36
N GLU A 163 -11.77 15.80 -9.09
CA GLU A 163 -10.84 14.67 -8.99
C GLU A 163 -11.12 13.82 -7.76
N LEU A 164 -11.44 14.47 -6.65
CA LEU A 164 -11.82 13.78 -5.43
C LEU A 164 -13.15 13.03 -5.58
N GLU A 165 -14.15 13.65 -6.23
CA GLU A 165 -15.42 13.00 -6.56
C GLU A 165 -15.20 11.82 -7.53
N GLY A 166 -14.32 11.98 -8.53
CA GLY A 166 -13.95 10.91 -9.45
C GLY A 166 -13.31 9.70 -8.75
N ALA A 167 -12.44 9.96 -7.77
CA ALA A 167 -11.83 8.91 -6.95
C ALA A 167 -12.85 8.21 -6.05
N GLU A 168 -13.79 8.94 -5.48
CA GLU A 168 -14.88 8.39 -4.68
C GLU A 168 -15.82 7.50 -5.52
N ILE A 169 -16.26 7.99 -6.68
CA ILE A 169 -17.07 7.22 -7.63
C ILE A 169 -16.35 5.94 -8.08
N TYR A 170 -15.02 6.01 -8.28
CA TYR A 170 -14.23 4.83 -8.63
C TYR A 170 -14.35 3.73 -7.57
N TRP A 171 -14.18 4.06 -6.29
CA TRP A 171 -14.29 3.07 -5.22
C TRP A 171 -15.70 2.54 -5.04
N MET A 172 -16.72 3.40 -5.15
CA MET A 172 -18.11 2.96 -5.08
C MET A 172 -18.42 1.96 -6.20
N LYS A 173 -17.96 2.20 -7.42
CA LYS A 173 -18.10 1.25 -8.53
C LYS A 173 -17.37 -0.05 -8.27
N TYR A 174 -16.14 0.01 -7.78
CA TYR A 174 -15.34 -1.16 -7.45
C TYR A 174 -16.10 -2.07 -6.47
N ILE A 175 -16.61 -1.51 -5.37
CA ILE A 175 -17.41 -2.23 -4.37
C ILE A 175 -18.67 -2.83 -5.01
N GLN A 176 -19.35 -2.06 -5.86
CA GLN A 176 -20.56 -2.53 -6.54
C GLN A 176 -20.28 -3.67 -7.52
N GLU A 177 -19.20 -3.60 -8.30
CA GLU A 177 -18.79 -4.64 -9.25
C GLU A 177 -18.35 -5.93 -8.54
N GLU A 178 -17.72 -5.82 -7.38
CA GLU A 178 -17.36 -6.98 -6.55
C GLU A 178 -18.60 -7.66 -5.94
N ASN A 179 -19.58 -6.90 -5.47
CA ASN A 179 -20.71 -7.43 -4.71
C ASN A 179 -21.98 -7.71 -5.53
N TYR A 180 -22.15 -7.04 -6.68
CA TYR A 180 -23.33 -7.16 -7.54
C TYR A 180 -22.96 -7.37 -9.03
N PRO A 181 -22.04 -8.29 -9.38
CA PRO A 181 -21.53 -8.43 -10.75
C PRO A 181 -22.63 -8.78 -11.76
N GLU A 182 -23.51 -9.74 -11.42
CA GLU A 182 -24.59 -10.18 -12.30
C GLU A 182 -25.69 -9.12 -12.47
N ASP A 183 -26.00 -8.38 -11.39
CA ASP A 183 -26.97 -7.27 -11.44
C ASP A 183 -26.47 -6.16 -12.36
N ILE A 184 -25.19 -5.78 -12.24
CA ILE A 184 -24.56 -4.77 -13.08
C ILE A 184 -24.50 -5.22 -14.53
N LYS A 185 -24.17 -6.49 -14.79
CA LYS A 185 -24.15 -7.06 -16.15
C LYS A 185 -25.54 -7.06 -16.79
N ALA A 186 -26.57 -7.42 -16.04
CA ALA A 186 -27.95 -7.34 -16.50
C ALA A 186 -28.35 -5.90 -16.84
N LEU A 187 -28.07 -4.94 -15.95
CA LEU A 187 -28.41 -3.53 -16.17
C LEU A 187 -27.61 -2.90 -17.31
N LYS A 188 -26.32 -3.24 -17.48
CA LYS A 188 -25.50 -2.80 -18.63
C LYS A 188 -26.09 -3.27 -19.97
N THR A 189 -26.81 -4.39 -19.97
CA THR A 189 -27.48 -4.94 -21.18
C THR A 189 -28.96 -4.56 -21.28
N ASN A 190 -29.42 -3.56 -20.51
CA ASN A 190 -30.81 -3.12 -20.41
C ASN A 190 -31.80 -4.24 -20.02
N LYS A 191 -31.31 -5.27 -19.31
CA LYS A 191 -32.14 -6.34 -18.76
C LYS A 191 -32.52 -6.05 -17.32
N SER A 192 -33.64 -6.64 -16.88
CA SER A 192 -33.99 -6.68 -15.45
C SER A 192 -32.98 -7.53 -14.69
N ILE A 193 -32.66 -7.14 -13.45
CA ILE A 193 -31.76 -7.91 -12.60
C ILE A 193 -32.43 -9.21 -12.11
N PRO A 194 -31.65 -10.24 -11.72
CA PRO A 194 -32.18 -11.49 -11.19
C PRO A 194 -33.17 -11.29 -10.03
N LYS A 195 -34.28 -12.03 -10.03
CA LYS A 195 -35.37 -11.89 -9.03
C LYS A 195 -34.93 -12.27 -7.61
N ASP A 196 -33.93 -13.11 -7.50
CA ASP A 196 -33.28 -13.58 -6.28
C ASP A 196 -32.19 -12.63 -5.76
N SER A 197 -31.83 -11.59 -6.53
CA SER A 197 -30.87 -10.58 -6.08
C SER A 197 -31.37 -9.87 -4.81
N LYS A 198 -30.44 -9.65 -3.88
CA LYS A 198 -30.69 -8.93 -2.60
C LYS A 198 -31.24 -7.53 -2.82
N ILE A 199 -30.96 -6.94 -3.98
CA ILE A 199 -31.35 -5.56 -4.31
C ILE A 199 -32.52 -5.50 -5.30
N PHE A 200 -33.09 -6.64 -5.74
CA PHE A 200 -34.22 -6.68 -6.67
C PHE A 200 -35.38 -5.79 -6.24
N LYS A 201 -35.77 -5.87 -4.97
CA LYS A 201 -36.88 -5.10 -4.39
C LYS A 201 -36.63 -3.59 -4.31
N LEU A 202 -35.37 -3.15 -4.45
CA LEU A 202 -34.98 -1.75 -4.38
C LEU A 202 -35.14 -1.03 -5.74
N SER A 203 -35.63 -1.70 -6.78
CA SER A 203 -35.74 -1.10 -8.13
C SER A 203 -34.44 -0.43 -8.61
N PRO A 204 -33.31 -1.16 -8.64
CA PRO A 204 -32.01 -0.58 -8.93
C PRO A 204 -31.85 -0.24 -10.42
N PHE A 205 -31.02 0.76 -10.70
CA PHE A 205 -30.69 1.20 -12.05
C PHE A 205 -29.27 1.78 -12.10
N LEU A 206 -28.69 1.85 -13.30
CA LEU A 206 -27.37 2.47 -13.49
C LEU A 206 -27.51 3.95 -13.84
N SER A 207 -26.69 4.79 -13.19
CA SER A 207 -26.52 6.20 -13.56
C SER A 207 -25.76 6.35 -14.89
N LYS A 208 -25.69 7.59 -15.41
CA LYS A 208 -24.86 7.91 -16.60
C LYS A 208 -23.39 7.50 -16.42
N ASN A 209 -22.90 7.54 -15.19
CA ASN A 209 -21.54 7.15 -14.87
C ASN A 209 -21.43 5.65 -14.59
N CYS A 210 -22.43 4.81 -14.85
CA CYS A 210 -22.46 3.38 -14.51
C CYS A 210 -22.37 3.09 -12.99
N LEU A 211 -22.90 4.00 -12.16
CA LEU A 211 -23.02 3.77 -10.72
C LEU A 211 -24.39 3.15 -10.40
N LEU A 212 -24.43 2.13 -9.55
CA LEU A 212 -25.67 1.46 -9.16
C LEU A 212 -26.45 2.29 -8.13
N LEU A 213 -27.63 2.73 -8.52
CA LEU A 213 -28.50 3.60 -7.74
C LEU A 213 -29.87 2.96 -7.51
N VAL A 214 -30.58 3.45 -6.49
CA VAL A 214 -31.96 3.08 -6.15
C VAL A 214 -32.92 4.15 -6.63
N LYS A 215 -34.06 3.76 -7.23
CA LYS A 215 -35.16 4.70 -7.45
C LYS A 215 -35.81 5.04 -6.11
N GLY A 216 -35.66 6.29 -5.66
CA GLY A 216 -36.28 6.78 -4.42
C GLY A 216 -37.74 7.22 -4.59
N ARG A 217 -38.41 7.51 -3.46
CA ARG A 217 -39.74 8.13 -3.40
C ARG A 217 -39.71 9.66 -3.60
N LEU A 218 -38.53 10.27 -3.55
CA LEU A 218 -38.31 11.72 -3.62
C LEU A 218 -38.14 12.26 -5.06
N GLN A 219 -38.64 11.54 -6.06
CA GLN A 219 -38.49 11.91 -7.49
C GLN A 219 -39.07 13.29 -7.81
N ASN A 220 -40.04 13.75 -7.01
CA ASN A 220 -40.76 15.01 -7.20
C ASN A 220 -40.19 16.18 -6.38
N VAL A 221 -39.12 15.99 -5.59
CA VAL A 221 -38.55 17.06 -4.75
C VAL A 221 -37.42 17.75 -5.51
N ASN A 222 -37.26 19.07 -5.37
CA ASN A 222 -36.24 19.84 -6.08
C ASN A 222 -34.85 19.73 -5.40
N LEU A 223 -34.29 18.52 -5.34
CA LEU A 223 -32.95 18.22 -4.82
C LEU A 223 -31.97 17.88 -5.95
N SER A 224 -30.66 17.97 -5.65
CA SER A 224 -29.61 17.50 -6.56
C SER A 224 -29.83 16.02 -6.91
N SER A 225 -29.47 15.63 -8.12
CA SER A 225 -29.70 14.26 -8.65
C SER A 225 -29.13 13.17 -7.74
N THR A 226 -28.02 13.43 -7.05
CA THR A 226 -27.35 12.52 -6.11
C THR A 226 -28.20 12.25 -4.86
N LEU A 227 -28.94 13.23 -4.35
CA LEU A 227 -29.81 13.05 -3.18
C LEU A 227 -31.14 12.35 -3.52
N LYS A 228 -31.55 12.40 -4.80
CA LYS A 228 -32.79 11.74 -5.27
C LYS A 228 -32.66 10.24 -5.41
N HIS A 229 -31.44 9.78 -5.69
CA HIS A 229 -31.15 8.41 -6.07
C HIS A 229 -29.99 7.87 -5.24
N PRO A 230 -30.28 7.28 -4.07
CA PRO A 230 -29.26 6.74 -3.17
C PRO A 230 -28.37 5.71 -3.86
N ILE A 231 -27.09 5.73 -3.51
CA ILE A 231 -26.09 4.77 -4.00
C ILE A 231 -26.27 3.45 -3.27
N VAL A 232 -26.27 2.34 -4.01
CA VAL A 232 -26.33 1.00 -3.41
C VAL A 232 -24.94 0.59 -2.94
N LEU A 233 -24.76 0.38 -1.64
CA LEU A 233 -23.53 -0.17 -1.07
C LEU A 233 -23.83 -1.35 -0.13
N PRO A 234 -23.03 -2.42 -0.15
CA PRO A 234 -23.17 -3.57 0.74
C PRO A 234 -22.73 -3.22 2.15
N SER A 235 -23.54 -3.57 3.15
CA SER A 235 -23.24 -3.26 4.57
C SER A 235 -22.03 -4.02 5.14
N ASN A 236 -21.68 -5.18 4.58
CA ASN A 236 -20.57 -6.02 5.04
C ASN A 236 -19.32 -5.91 4.16
N HIS A 237 -18.98 -4.69 3.74
CA HIS A 237 -17.75 -4.44 2.98
C HIS A 237 -16.84 -3.50 3.76
N LEU A 238 -15.53 -3.79 3.78
CA LEU A 238 -14.55 -3.06 4.58
C LEU A 238 -14.53 -1.56 4.25
N LEU A 239 -14.47 -1.21 2.96
CA LEU A 239 -14.52 0.18 2.50
C LEU A 239 -15.84 0.88 2.85
N VAL A 240 -16.96 0.17 2.86
CA VAL A 240 -18.26 0.76 3.22
C VAL A 240 -18.28 1.09 4.71
N LYS A 241 -17.72 0.22 5.55
CA LYS A 241 -17.50 0.54 6.97
C LYS A 241 -16.62 1.78 7.12
N MET A 242 -15.53 1.90 6.36
CA MET A 242 -14.67 3.10 6.38
C MET A 242 -15.45 4.38 6.04
N ILE A 243 -16.30 4.33 5.00
CA ILE A 243 -17.12 5.47 4.60
C ILE A 243 -18.12 5.86 5.71
N ILE A 244 -18.77 4.87 6.33
CA ILE A 244 -19.72 5.10 7.42
C ILE A 244 -19.02 5.75 8.62
N TYR A 245 -17.85 5.24 9.00
CA TYR A 245 -17.05 5.77 10.10
C TYR A 245 -16.51 7.18 9.81
N ASP A 246 -16.17 7.49 8.56
CA ASP A 246 -15.75 8.85 8.18
C ASP A 246 -16.90 9.88 8.28
N ALA A 247 -18.15 9.44 8.06
CA ALA A 247 -19.32 10.30 8.03
C ALA A 247 -20.01 10.52 9.40
N HIS A 248 -19.68 9.72 10.42
CA HIS A 248 -20.35 9.68 11.73
C HIS A 248 -19.35 9.67 12.88
#